data_AF-A0A4Q2ZBJ3-F1
#
_entry.id   AF-A0A4Q2ZBJ3-F1
#
_cell.length_a   1.000
_cell.length_b   1.000
_cell.length_c   1.000
_cell.angle_alpha   90.00
_cell.angle_beta   90.00
_cell.angle_gamma   90.00
#
_symmetry.space_group_name_H-M   'P 1'
#
loop_
_entity.id
_entity.type
_entity.pdbx_description
1 polymer ?
#
loop_
_entity_poly.entity_id
_entity_poly.type
_entity_poly.pdbx_seq_one_letter_code
_entity_poly.pdbx_strand_id
1 'polypeptide(L)'
;MSKQVVLLGPPASGKGTQGRRLAEDLGLAYLSTGALLRSAVEDRTELGKQAEPILAKGEYLPDSLMCPIMGEWLAKQTGGW
;
A
#
# COMPACT_ATOMS: atom_id res chain seq x y z
N MET A 1 15.81 -10.65 -12.75
CA MET A 1 15.48 -9.23 -12.46
C MET A 1 14.20 -9.22 -11.66
N SER A 2 14.16 -8.53 -10.52
CA SER A 2 12.92 -8.27 -9.78
C SER A 2 12.08 -7.26 -10.57
N LYS A 3 10.78 -7.53 -10.72
CA LYS A 3 9.84 -6.63 -11.40
C LYS A 3 9.13 -5.77 -10.36
N GLN A 4 8.93 -4.50 -10.69
CA GLN A 4 8.27 -3.51 -9.85
C GLN A 4 7.23 -2.80 -10.70
N VAL A 5 5.95 -2.87 -10.32
CA VAL A 5 4.85 -2.29 -11.11
C VAL A 5 4.03 -1.34 -10.26
N VAL A 6 3.81 -0.13 -10.78
CA VAL A 6 2.89 0.85 -10.19
C VAL A 6 1.71 1.06 -11.14
N LEU A 7 0.49 0.75 -10.67
CA LEU A 7 -0.73 0.99 -11.43
C LEU A 7 -1.38 2.33 -11.04
N LEU A 8 -1.45 3.25 -12.00
CA LEU A 8 -2.06 4.58 -11.85
C LEU A 8 -3.39 4.68 -12.60
N GLY A 9 -4.27 5.57 -12.15
CA GLY A 9 -5.59 5.78 -12.77
C GLY A 9 -6.66 6.27 -11.79
N PRO A 10 -7.77 6.85 -12.27
CA PRO A 10 -8.77 7.52 -11.43
C PRO A 10 -9.59 6.53 -10.57
N PRO A 11 -10.24 6.96 -9.48
CA PRO A 11 -11.13 6.10 -8.70
C PRO A 11 -12.10 5.30 -9.59
N ALA A 12 -12.41 4.06 -9.19
CA ALA A 12 -13.24 3.12 -9.95
C ALA A 12 -12.73 2.69 -11.36
N SER A 13 -11.53 3.07 -11.80
CA SER A 13 -10.98 2.64 -13.11
C SER A 13 -10.57 1.16 -13.22
N GLY A 14 -10.85 0.33 -12.21
CA GLY A 14 -10.51 -1.10 -12.23
C GLY A 14 -9.06 -1.48 -11.85
N LYS A 15 -8.22 -0.53 -11.42
CA LYS A 15 -6.81 -0.81 -11.02
C LYS A 15 -6.67 -1.92 -9.99
N GLY A 16 -7.56 -1.97 -8.99
CA GLY A 16 -7.50 -3.01 -7.96
C GLY A 16 -7.71 -4.40 -8.56
N THR A 17 -8.72 -4.52 -9.42
CA THR A 17 -9.03 -5.76 -10.13
C THR A 17 -7.89 -6.18 -11.07
N GLN A 18 -7.39 -5.26 -11.89
CA GLN A 18 -6.32 -5.56 -12.84
C GLN A 18 -4.97 -5.80 -12.16
N GLY A 19 -4.64 -5.02 -11.13
CA GLY A 19 -3.40 -5.16 -10.37
C GLY A 19 -3.30 -6.50 -9.64
N ARG A 20 -4.41 -7.00 -9.07
CA ARG A 20 -4.43 -8.33 -8.45
C ARG A 20 -4.20 -9.44 -9.47
N ARG A 21 -4.89 -9.40 -10.61
CA ARG A 21 -4.71 -10.37 -11.70
C ARG A 21 -3.29 -10.35 -12.25
N LEU A 22 -2.74 -9.16 -12.49
CA LEU A 22 -1.37 -9.01 -12.96
C LEU A 22 -0.36 -9.58 -11.96
N ALA A 23 -0.57 -9.33 -10.67
CA ALA A 23 0.30 -9.86 -9.63
C ALA A 23 0.24 -11.39 -9.55
N GLU A 24 -0.95 -11.99 -9.64
CA GLU A 24 -1.15 -13.45 -9.72
C GLU A 24 -0.45 -14.04 -10.95
N ASP A 25 -0.66 -13.46 -12.14
CA ASP A 25 -0.10 -13.94 -13.41
C ASP A 25 1.44 -13.86 -13.46
N LEU A 26 2.03 -12.87 -12.77
CA LEU A 26 3.47 -12.63 -12.77
C LEU A 26 4.19 -13.11 -11.50
N GLY A 27 3.46 -13.67 -10.53
CA GLY A 27 4.02 -14.08 -9.24
C GLY A 27 4.59 -12.92 -8.43
N LEU A 28 3.95 -11.74 -8.47
CA LEU A 28 4.35 -10.54 -7.74
C LEU A 28 3.58 -10.40 -6.43
N ALA A 29 4.21 -9.77 -5.42
CA ALA A 29 3.49 -9.35 -4.23
C ALA A 29 2.53 -8.21 -4.58
N TYR A 30 1.28 -8.28 -4.13
CA TYR A 30 0.28 -7.24 -4.40
C TYR A 30 0.09 -6.33 -3.19
N LEU A 31 0.07 -5.02 -3.42
CA LEU A 31 -0.27 -4.03 -2.41
C LEU A 31 -1.27 -2.99 -2.93
N SER A 32 -2.27 -2.69 -2.11
CA SER A 32 -3.04 -1.46 -2.22
C SER A 32 -2.64 -0.52 -1.08
N THR A 33 -2.28 0.72 -1.38
CA THR A 33 -1.91 1.74 -0.37
C THR A 33 -2.99 1.90 0.70
N GLY A 34 -4.27 1.91 0.30
CA GLY A 34 -5.38 1.98 1.26
C GLY A 34 -5.50 0.75 2.16
N ALA A 35 -5.18 -0.45 1.66
CA ALA A 35 -5.17 -1.65 2.48
C ALA A 35 -3.99 -1.66 3.45
N LEU A 36 -2.81 -1.21 3.00
CA LEU A 36 -1.62 -1.07 3.84
C LEU A 36 -1.88 -0.16 5.03
N LEU A 37 -2.47 1.01 4.77
CA LEU A 37 -2.78 1.99 5.81
C LEU A 37 -3.80 1.46 6.82
N ARG A 38 -4.86 0.79 6.36
CA ARG A 38 -5.84 0.17 7.26
C ARG A 38 -5.22 -0.93 8.12
N SER A 39 -4.37 -1.78 7.55
CA SER A 39 -3.63 -2.80 8.32
C SER A 39 -2.76 -2.15 9.39
N ALA A 40 -1.99 -1.10 9.05
CA ALA A 40 -1.14 -0.43 10.04
C ALA A 40 -1.94 0.13 11.23
N VAL A 41 -3.14 0.67 10.99
CA VAL A 41 -4.06 1.15 12.02
C VAL A 41 -4.65 -0.01 12.84
N GLU A 42 -5.15 -1.05 12.19
CA GLU A 42 -5.72 -2.24 12.82
C GLU A 42 -4.69 -2.96 13.71
N ASP A 43 -3.45 -3.07 13.24
CA ASP A 43 -2.31 -3.67 13.94
C ASP A 43 -1.74 -2.77 15.05
N ARG A 44 -2.25 -1.53 15.18
CA ARG A 44 -1.81 -0.52 16.15
C ARG A 44 -0.30 -0.32 16.15
N THR A 45 0.32 -0.29 14.96
CA THR A 45 1.73 0.05 14.83
C THR A 45 1.96 1.49 15.28
N GLU A 46 3.19 1.86 15.66
CA GLU A 46 3.48 3.24 16.07
C GLU A 46 3.17 4.26 14.96
N LEU A 47 3.43 3.91 13.70
CA LEU A 47 3.04 4.71 12.54
C LEU A 47 1.52 4.69 12.30
N GLY A 48 0.86 3.55 12.53
CA GLY A 48 -0.59 3.40 12.41
C GLY A 48 -1.36 4.27 13.39
N LYS A 49 -0.92 4.34 14.65
CA LYS A 49 -1.50 5.24 15.67
C LYS A 49 -1.37 6.72 15.29
N GLN A 50 -0.26 7.09 14.65
CA GLN A 50 -0.07 8.46 14.15
C GLN A 50 -0.93 8.77 12.92
N ALA A 51 -1.16 7.77 12.06
CA ALA A 51 -1.99 7.88 10.86
C ALA A 51 -3.49 7.92 11.16
N GLU A 52 -3.95 7.18 12.16
CA GLU A 52 -5.37 7.02 12.53
C GLU A 52 -6.16 8.34 12.63
N PRO A 53 -5.71 9.36 13.41
CA PRO A 53 -6.48 10.61 13.54
C PRO A 53 -6.55 11.43 12.26
N ILE A 54 -5.60 11.27 11.33
CA ILE A 54 -5.58 11.95 10.02
C ILE A 54 -6.58 11.27 9.10
N LEU A 55 -6.54 9.93 9.04
CA LEU A 55 -7.47 9.13 8.25
C LEU A 55 -8.92 9.31 8.70
N ALA A 56 -9.17 9.40 10.01
CA ALA A 56 -10.50 9.63 10.55
C ALA A 56 -11.12 10.97 10.11
N LYS A 57 -10.29 11.95 9.75
CA LYS A 57 -10.74 13.25 9.20
C LYS A 57 -10.94 13.24 7.69
N GLY A 58 -10.61 12.14 7.01
CA GLY A 58 -10.60 12.06 5.55
C GLY A 58 -9.47 12.88 4.89
N GLU A 59 -8.42 13.19 5.65
CA GLU A 59 -7.27 13.95 5.16
C GLU A 59 -6.21 13.04 4.52
N TYR A 60 -5.36 13.63 3.68
CA TYR A 60 -4.20 12.93 3.13
C TYR A 60 -3.09 12.84 4.16
N LEU A 61 -2.46 11.66 4.27
CA LEU A 61 -1.27 11.52 5.10
C LEU A 61 -0.10 12.31 4.51
N PRO A 62 0.73 12.95 5.35
CA PRO A 62 2.00 13.48 4.92
C PRO A 62 2.98 12.34 4.57
N ASP A 63 3.91 12.63 3.66
CA ASP A 63 4.95 11.68 3.22
C ASP A 63 5.80 11.17 4.38
N SER A 64 5.99 11.97 5.43
CA SER A 64 6.71 11.59 6.65
C SER A 64 6.08 10.40 7.39
N LEU A 65 4.80 10.12 7.16
CA LEU A 65 4.11 8.93 7.67
C LEU A 65 3.94 7.88 6.57
N MET A 66 3.56 8.28 5.36
CA MET A 66 3.28 7.34 4.26
C MET A 66 4.53 6.58 3.82
N CYS A 67 5.67 7.25 3.66
CA CYS A 67 6.90 6.64 3.17
C CYS A 67 7.48 5.59 4.12
N PRO A 68 7.55 5.82 5.45
CA PRO A 68 7.97 4.78 6.40
C PRO A 68 7.05 3.55 6.38
N ILE A 69 5.72 3.74 6.38
CA ILE A 69 4.76 2.62 6.33
C ILE A 69 4.97 1.77 5.06
N MET A 70 5.16 2.42 3.91
CA MET A 70 5.48 1.72 2.66
C MET A 70 6.83 1.02 2.73
N GLY A 71 7.83 1.66 3.34
CA GLY A 71 9.18 1.11 3.51
C GLY A 71 9.19 -0.20 4.30
N GLU A 72 8.41 -0.29 5.38
CA GLU A 72 8.26 -1.52 6.17
C GLU A 72 7.66 -2.68 5.35
N TRP A 73 6.73 -2.38 4.44
CA TRP A 73 6.17 -3.39 3.55
C TRP A 73 7.17 -3.82 2.46
N LEU A 74 7.87 -2.86 1.85
CA LEU A 74 8.87 -3.11 0.81
C LEU A 74 10.04 -3.95 1.33
N ALA A 75 10.49 -3.71 2.56
CA ALA A 75 11.59 -4.45 3.18
C ALA A 75 11.31 -5.96 3.34
N LYS A 76 10.04 -6.38 3.29
CA LYS A 76 9.63 -7.79 3.40
C LYS A 76 9.63 -8.52 2.04
N GLN A 77 9.80 -7.81 0.92
CA GLN A 77 9.67 -8.40 -0.42
C GLN A 77 11.03 -8.81 -1.00
N THR A 78 11.13 -10.03 -1.53
CA THR A 78 12.38 -10.60 -2.09
C THR A 78 12.34 -10.90 -3.59
N GLY A 79 11.15 -11.06 -4.20
CA GLY A 79 10.98 -11.47 -5.61
C GLY A 79 10.56 -10.35 -6.58
N GLY A 80 9.60 -9.51 -6.19
CA GLY A 80 8.99 -8.46 -7.01
C GLY A 80 7.60 -8.07 -6.49
N TRP A 81 7.09 -6.93 -6.92
CA TRP A 81 5.83 -6.34 -6.46
C TRP A 81 5.16 -5.43 -7.49
#